data_AF-A0A8J8BF53-F1
#
_entry.id   AF-A0A8J8BF53-F1
#
_cell.length_a   1.000
_cell.length_b   1.000
_cell.length_c   1.000
_cell.angle_alpha   90.00
_cell.angle_beta   90.00
_cell.angle_gamma   90.00
#
_symmetry.space_group_name_H-M   'P 1'
#
loop_
_entity.id
_entity.type
_entity.pdbx_description
1 polymer ?
#
loop_
_entity_poly.entity_id
_entity_poly.type
_entity_poly.pdbx_seq_one_letter_code
_entity_poly.pdbx_strand_id
1 'polypeptide(L)'
;MSFGISLIEVCLPVGQPTAPFAITTDQDSITISSANPNLRVISGQAYPTLAATAPNLPPRQVQAVTFLVTTSTSYVQVAHYQGRYFLRDGNHRAAALLLAGITQVPAIVIEAPTFQYVAPPPLGLFDYQVAFSNRPPLVTDFWDTSVAAGGHHPATYKVVRVSAAQFPVPIHA
;
A
#
# COMPACT_ATOMS: atom_id res chain seq x y z
N MET A 1 17.44 12.50 29.51
CA MET A 1 17.77 12.38 28.07
C MET A 1 16.50 11.95 27.36
N SER A 2 15.76 12.87 26.75
CA SER A 2 14.54 12.56 25.99
C SER A 2 14.82 12.80 24.52
N PHE A 3 15.08 11.73 23.77
CA PHE A 3 14.82 11.75 22.33
C PHE A 3 13.33 11.43 22.17
N GLY A 4 12.48 12.43 22.46
CA GLY A 4 11.04 12.31 22.29
C GLY A 4 10.71 12.37 20.81
N ILE A 5 10.54 11.22 20.17
CA ILE A 5 9.96 11.15 18.83
C ILE A 5 8.59 11.80 18.88
N SER A 6 8.31 12.73 17.97
CA SER A 6 7.03 13.46 17.99
C SER A 6 5.87 12.54 17.59
N LEU A 7 4.72 12.66 18.24
CA LEU A 7 3.51 11.90 17.87
C LEU A 7 3.12 12.09 16.41
N ILE A 8 3.42 13.27 15.83
CA ILE A 8 3.20 13.53 14.41
C ILE A 8 4.11 12.67 13.53
N GLU A 9 5.37 12.48 13.90
CA GLU A 9 6.33 11.68 13.15
C GLU A 9 6.00 10.20 13.27
N VAL A 10 5.53 9.77 14.45
CA VAL A 10 5.05 8.41 14.65
C VAL A 10 3.82 8.16 13.78
N CYS A 11 2.80 9.01 13.86
CA CYS A 11 1.51 8.74 13.22
C CYS A 11 1.51 9.06 11.72
N LEU A 12 2.19 10.14 11.33
CA LEU A 12 2.28 10.68 9.99
C LEU A 12 3.76 10.85 9.56
N PRO A 13 4.51 9.75 9.35
CA PRO A 13 5.92 9.80 9.00
C PRO A 13 6.16 10.39 7.59
N VAL A 14 6.13 11.72 7.51
CA VAL A 14 6.44 12.49 6.31
C VAL A 14 7.95 12.58 6.16
N GLY A 15 8.48 12.20 4.99
CA GLY A 15 9.92 12.28 4.71
C GLY A 15 10.76 11.09 5.16
N GLN A 16 10.15 9.97 5.61
CA GLN A 16 10.91 8.74 5.75
C GLN A 16 11.41 8.26 4.39
N PRO A 17 12.69 7.84 4.28
CA PRO A 17 13.19 7.24 3.05
C PRO A 17 12.33 6.06 2.64
N THR A 18 12.00 5.96 1.36
CA THR A 18 11.36 4.79 0.77
C THR A 18 12.16 3.55 1.16
N ALA A 19 11.48 2.51 1.65
CA ALA A 19 12.15 1.27 1.99
C ALA A 19 12.88 0.72 0.75
N PRO A 20 14.12 0.21 0.89
CA PRO A 20 14.83 -0.33 -0.25
C PRO A 20 14.04 -1.48 -0.87
N PHE A 21 14.09 -1.57 -2.19
CA PHE A 21 13.59 -2.71 -2.95
C PHE A 21 14.69 -3.19 -3.89
N ALA A 22 14.76 -4.49 -4.09
CA ALA A 22 15.66 -5.09 -5.07
C ALA A 22 15.03 -5.03 -6.46
N ILE A 23 15.85 -4.77 -7.47
CA ILE A 23 15.44 -4.82 -8.88
C ILE A 23 16.32 -5.86 -9.56
N THR A 24 15.69 -6.82 -10.24
CA THR A 24 16.37 -7.75 -11.15
C THR A 24 15.76 -7.63 -12.53
N THR A 25 16.61 -7.65 -13.54
CA THR A 25 16.21 -7.57 -14.95
C THR A 25 16.59 -8.85 -15.66
N ASP A 26 15.65 -9.39 -16.41
CA ASP A 26 15.79 -10.51 -17.34
C ASP A 26 15.53 -9.99 -18.77
N GLN A 27 15.70 -10.83 -19.79
CA GLN A 27 15.54 -10.43 -21.20
C GLN A 27 14.20 -9.75 -21.47
N ASP A 28 13.10 -10.28 -20.94
CA ASP A 28 11.75 -9.79 -21.19
C ASP A 28 11.00 -9.34 -19.93
N SER A 29 11.68 -9.26 -18.77
CA SER A 29 11.00 -8.86 -17.54
C SER A 29 11.87 -8.09 -16.55
N ILE A 30 11.21 -7.20 -15.81
CA ILE A 30 11.76 -6.47 -14.68
C ILE A 30 11.01 -6.94 -13.43
N THR A 31 11.74 -7.44 -12.45
CA THR A 31 11.21 -7.89 -11.17
C THR A 31 11.68 -6.96 -10.07
N ILE A 32 10.74 -6.44 -9.29
CA ILE A 32 10.96 -5.56 -8.16
C ILE A 32 10.44 -6.27 -6.92
N SER A 33 11.26 -6.41 -5.89
CA SER A 33 10.87 -7.10 -4.65
C SER A 33 11.21 -6.29 -3.40
N SER A 34 10.34 -6.36 -2.40
CA SER A 34 10.55 -5.69 -1.11
C SER A 34 9.92 -6.50 0.01
N ALA A 35 10.55 -6.47 1.19
CA ALA A 35 9.93 -6.94 2.43
C ALA A 35 8.81 -5.98 2.90
N ASN A 36 8.70 -4.79 2.30
CA ASN A 36 7.63 -3.86 2.59
C ASN A 36 6.33 -4.28 1.85
N PRO A 37 5.25 -4.63 2.57
CA PRO A 37 3.99 -5.05 1.95
C PRO A 37 3.29 -3.93 1.15
N ASN A 38 3.72 -2.67 1.34
CA ASN A 38 3.22 -1.51 0.61
C ASN A 38 3.90 -1.31 -0.75
N LEU A 39 4.76 -2.23 -1.21
CA LEU A 39 5.26 -2.23 -2.59
C LEU A 39 4.08 -2.27 -3.57
N ARG A 40 3.99 -1.31 -4.49
CA ARG A 40 2.92 -1.27 -5.50
C ARG A 40 3.33 -0.48 -6.73
N VAL A 41 2.67 -0.80 -7.84
CA VAL A 41 2.62 0.06 -9.03
C VAL A 41 1.63 1.20 -8.75
N ILE A 42 2.02 2.44 -8.98
CA ILE A 42 1.17 3.63 -8.79
C ILE A 42 0.74 4.29 -10.09
N SER A 43 1.45 4.03 -11.18
CA SER A 43 1.11 4.59 -12.49
C SER A 43 1.77 3.77 -13.60
N GLY A 44 1.12 3.75 -14.76
CA GLY A 44 1.70 3.34 -16.03
C GLY A 44 1.61 4.51 -17.01
N GLN A 45 2.69 4.81 -17.71
CA GLN A 45 2.73 5.92 -18.67
C GLN A 45 3.30 5.44 -19.99
N ALA A 46 2.83 6.05 -21.07
CA ALA A 46 3.40 5.87 -22.38
C ALA A 46 3.73 7.24 -22.97
N TYR A 47 4.96 7.42 -23.43
CA TYR A 47 5.39 8.66 -24.10
C TYR A 47 6.31 8.37 -25.28
N PRO A 48 6.28 9.21 -26.34
CA PRO A 48 7.20 9.07 -27.45
C PRO A 48 8.63 9.42 -26.99
N THR A 49 9.61 8.64 -27.45
CA THR A 49 11.04 8.90 -27.20
C THR A 49 11.88 8.44 -28.40
N LEU A 50 13.17 8.76 -28.41
CA LEU A 50 14.12 8.23 -29.38
C LEU A 50 14.91 7.07 -28.74
N ALA A 51 14.94 5.92 -29.39
CA ALA A 51 15.76 4.79 -28.97
C ALA A 51 16.46 4.13 -30.17
N ALA A 52 17.69 3.66 -29.95
CA ALA A 52 18.36 2.79 -30.90
C ALA A 52 17.80 1.37 -30.73
N THR A 53 17.31 0.79 -31.82
CA THR A 53 16.71 -0.57 -31.81
C THR A 53 17.73 -1.67 -32.07
N ALA A 54 18.96 -1.31 -32.48
CA ALA A 54 20.11 -2.21 -32.60
C ALA A 54 21.42 -1.41 -32.52
N PRO A 55 22.56 -2.06 -32.22
CA PRO A 55 23.87 -1.42 -32.29
C PRO A 55 24.12 -0.76 -33.65
N ASN A 56 24.70 0.45 -33.65
CA ASN A 56 25.07 1.23 -34.84
C ASN A 56 23.90 1.69 -35.75
N LEU A 57 22.65 1.59 -35.31
CA LEU A 57 21.53 2.20 -36.03
C LEU A 57 21.18 3.59 -35.48
N PRO A 58 20.76 4.54 -36.33
CA PRO A 58 20.27 5.83 -35.85
C PRO A 58 19.03 5.63 -34.97
N PRO A 59 18.88 6.39 -33.87
CA PRO A 59 17.69 6.36 -33.05
C PRO A 59 16.44 6.66 -33.88
N ARG A 60 15.36 5.94 -33.60
CA ARG A 60 14.04 6.17 -34.21
C ARG A 60 13.04 6.54 -33.13
N GLN A 61 11.96 7.19 -33.55
CA GLN A 61 10.83 7.44 -32.67
C GLN A 61 10.20 6.10 -32.28
N VAL A 62 10.17 5.86 -30.97
CA VAL A 62 9.54 4.69 -30.35
C VAL A 62 8.59 5.17 -29.27
N GLN A 63 7.68 4.29 -28.85
CA GLN A 63 6.83 4.53 -27.69
C GLN A 63 7.46 3.88 -26.46
N ALA A 64 7.94 4.68 -25.51
CA ALA A 64 8.33 4.17 -24.20
C ALA A 64 7.09 3.82 -23.40
N VAL A 65 7.12 2.71 -22.68
CA VAL A 65 6.11 2.31 -21.70
C VAL A 65 6.81 2.17 -20.34
N THR A 66 6.37 2.93 -19.35
CA THR A 66 6.98 2.97 -18.02
C THR A 66 5.97 2.62 -16.94
N PHE A 67 6.45 1.98 -15.88
CA PHE A 67 5.70 1.71 -14.66
C PHE A 67 6.38 2.42 -13.49
N LEU A 68 5.62 3.23 -12.76
CA LEU A 68 6.09 3.87 -11.53
C LEU A 68 5.78 2.94 -10.36
N VAL A 69 6.83 2.52 -9.65
CA VAL A 69 6.75 1.59 -8.52
C VAL A 69 7.28 2.26 -7.26
N THR A 70 6.58 2.08 -6.14
CA THR A 70 6.95 2.68 -4.85
C THR A 70 6.60 1.75 -3.70
N THR A 71 7.26 1.92 -2.56
CA THR A 71 6.78 1.41 -1.28
C THR A 71 6.15 2.57 -0.53
N SER A 72 4.86 2.55 -0.27
CA SER A 72 4.27 3.67 0.48
C SER A 72 4.53 3.58 1.97
N THR A 73 4.65 4.75 2.57
CA THR A 73 4.53 4.93 3.99
C THR A 73 3.12 4.57 4.45
N SER A 74 3.01 3.85 5.57
CA SER A 74 1.74 3.62 6.28
C SER A 74 1.50 4.76 7.27
N TYR A 75 0.36 5.42 7.14
CA TYR A 75 -0.09 6.51 8.01
C TYR A 75 -1.19 6.02 8.95
N VAL A 76 -1.37 6.68 10.09
CA VAL A 76 -2.64 6.55 10.80
C VAL A 76 -3.69 7.26 9.95
N GLN A 77 -4.56 6.48 9.32
CA GLN A 77 -5.58 6.98 8.42
C GLN A 77 -6.95 6.55 8.92
N VAL A 78 -7.88 7.48 8.96
CA VAL A 78 -9.25 7.28 9.40
C VAL A 78 -10.20 7.62 8.26
N ALA A 79 -11.15 6.75 7.98
CA ALA A 79 -12.24 7.02 7.06
C ALA A 79 -13.47 7.51 7.83
N HIS A 80 -14.01 8.66 7.45
CA HIS A 80 -15.30 9.14 7.91
C HIS A 80 -16.38 8.69 6.93
N TYR A 81 -17.34 7.88 7.41
CA TYR A 81 -18.39 7.30 6.59
C TYR A 81 -19.69 7.19 7.39
N GLN A 82 -20.79 7.74 6.86
CA GLN A 82 -22.12 7.71 7.47
C GLN A 82 -22.11 8.13 8.97
N GLY A 83 -21.36 9.18 9.31
CA GLY A 83 -21.28 9.72 10.67
C GLY A 83 -20.41 8.92 11.64
N ARG A 84 -19.69 7.89 11.16
CA ARG A 84 -18.75 7.08 11.95
C ARG A 84 -17.32 7.22 11.42
N TYR A 85 -16.35 7.05 12.31
CA TYR A 85 -14.93 7.06 12.00
C TYR A 85 -14.36 5.65 12.12
N PHE A 86 -13.65 5.20 11.09
CA PHE A 86 -13.07 3.87 10.98
C PHE A 86 -11.57 3.94 10.76
N LEU A 87 -10.79 3.21 11.54
CA LEU A 87 -9.35 3.11 11.35
C LEU A 87 -9.07 2.28 10.09
N ARG A 88 -8.55 2.93 9.05
CA ARG A 88 -8.28 2.32 7.74
C ARG A 88 -6.86 1.79 7.63
N ASP A 89 -5.89 2.52 8.18
CA ASP A 89 -4.48 2.16 8.19
C ASP A 89 -3.86 2.62 9.52
N GLY A 90 -2.73 2.01 9.89
CA GLY A 90 -2.04 2.30 11.15
C GLY A 90 -2.60 1.53 12.35
N ASN A 91 -3.35 0.43 12.14
CA ASN A 91 -3.89 -0.43 13.21
C ASN A 91 -2.83 -0.84 14.24
N HIS A 92 -1.68 -1.35 13.80
CA HIS A 92 -0.57 -1.71 14.70
C HIS A 92 -0.06 -0.53 15.52
N ARG A 93 -0.02 0.66 14.91
CA ARG A 93 0.48 1.87 15.54
C ARG A 93 -0.51 2.44 16.55
N ALA A 94 -1.80 2.49 16.18
CA ALA A 94 -2.88 2.86 17.09
C ALA A 94 -2.94 1.90 18.28
N ALA A 95 -2.78 0.60 18.04
CA ALA A 95 -2.72 -0.41 19.08
C ALA A 95 -1.54 -0.17 20.05
N ALA A 96 -0.32 0.03 19.54
CA ALA A 96 0.85 0.30 20.36
C ALA A 96 0.74 1.62 21.17
N LEU A 97 0.22 2.68 20.55
CA LEU A 97 0.02 3.97 21.22
C LEU A 97 -1.05 3.87 22.32
N LEU A 98 -2.14 3.14 22.07
CA LEU A 98 -3.19 2.92 23.06
C LEU A 98 -2.66 2.12 24.26
N LEU A 99 -1.82 1.09 24.04
CA LEU A 99 -1.13 0.37 25.13
C LEU A 99 -0.21 1.28 25.95
N ALA A 100 0.39 2.28 25.32
CA ALA A 100 1.21 3.28 26.00
C ALA A 100 0.36 4.35 26.75
N GLY A 101 -0.96 4.19 26.80
CA GLY A 101 -1.89 5.13 27.44
C GLY A 101 -2.20 6.37 26.61
N ILE A 102 -1.78 6.42 25.35
CA ILE A 102 -2.01 7.56 24.44
C ILE A 102 -3.33 7.34 23.72
N THR A 103 -4.34 8.15 24.07
CA THR A 103 -5.71 8.03 23.56
C THR A 103 -6.07 9.06 22.49
N GLN A 104 -5.16 10.02 22.23
CA GLN A 104 -5.31 11.04 21.19
C GLN A 104 -4.08 11.04 20.30
N VAL A 105 -4.30 10.88 19.00
CA VAL A 105 -3.23 10.77 18.00
C VAL A 105 -3.58 11.56 16.74
N PRO A 106 -2.59 12.14 16.04
CA PRO A 106 -2.80 12.70 14.72
C PRO A 106 -3.22 11.61 13.72
N ALA A 107 -4.16 11.93 12.83
CA ALA A 107 -4.59 11.04 11.77
C ALA A 107 -4.94 11.82 10.50
N ILE A 108 -4.75 11.20 9.34
CA ILE A 108 -5.33 11.69 8.08
C ILE A 108 -6.78 11.21 8.04
N VAL A 109 -7.71 12.15 8.07
CA VAL A 109 -9.13 11.86 7.87
C VAL A 109 -9.45 11.93 6.38
N ILE A 110 -10.10 10.90 5.86
CA ILE A 110 -10.67 10.90 4.52
C ILE A 110 -12.18 10.85 4.61
N GLU A 111 -12.85 11.67 3.81
CA GLU A 111 -14.29 11.56 3.61
C GLU A 111 -14.56 10.41 2.63
N ALA A 112 -15.19 9.35 3.12
CA ALA A 112 -15.47 8.15 2.33
C ALA A 112 -16.85 8.28 1.68
N PRO A 113 -16.97 8.32 0.33
CA PRO A 113 -18.28 8.35 -0.32
C PRO A 113 -18.97 6.98 -0.31
N THR A 114 -18.20 5.88 -0.22
CA THR A 114 -18.71 4.51 -0.15
C THR A 114 -17.92 3.68 0.86
N PHE A 115 -18.49 2.58 1.34
CA PHE A 115 -17.82 1.69 2.28
C PHE A 115 -16.52 1.06 1.74
N GLN A 116 -16.35 0.98 0.42
CA GLN A 116 -15.10 0.49 -0.19
C GLN A 116 -13.89 1.40 0.14
N TYR A 117 -14.12 2.65 0.52
CA TYR A 117 -13.06 3.54 1.01
C TYR A 117 -12.71 3.28 2.47
N VAL A 118 -13.61 2.68 3.25
CA VAL A 118 -13.37 2.22 4.63
C VAL A 118 -12.60 0.90 4.61
N ALA A 119 -13.08 -0.07 3.83
CA ALA A 119 -12.54 -1.42 3.71
C ALA A 119 -12.21 -1.75 2.24
N PRO A 120 -11.09 -1.24 1.69
CA PRO A 120 -10.74 -1.46 0.29
C PRO A 120 -10.40 -2.93 0.02
N PRO A 121 -11.07 -3.62 -0.92
CA PRO A 121 -10.73 -4.99 -1.27
C PRO A 121 -9.31 -5.08 -1.87
N PRO A 122 -8.58 -6.19 -1.65
CA PRO A 122 -8.87 -7.32 -0.76
C PRO A 122 -8.40 -7.09 0.70
N LEU A 123 -8.01 -5.86 1.05
CA LEU A 123 -7.25 -5.53 2.27
C LEU A 123 -8.12 -5.11 3.46
N GLY A 124 -9.43 -4.95 3.25
CA GLY A 124 -10.38 -4.60 4.32
C GLY A 124 -10.42 -5.66 5.41
N LEU A 125 -10.25 -5.23 6.67
CA LEU A 125 -10.20 -6.15 7.82
C LEU A 125 -11.58 -6.78 8.13
N PHE A 126 -12.65 -6.03 7.88
CA PHE A 126 -14.03 -6.40 8.20
C PHE A 126 -14.99 -5.98 7.09
N ASP A 127 -16.06 -6.75 6.92
CA ASP A 127 -17.16 -6.38 6.03
C ASP A 127 -18.06 -5.28 6.64
N TYR A 128 -19.03 -4.82 5.86
CA TYR A 128 -19.96 -3.77 6.28
C TYR A 128 -20.78 -4.19 7.52
N GLN A 129 -21.25 -5.44 7.58
CA GLN A 129 -22.15 -5.90 8.64
C GLN A 129 -21.42 -5.95 9.98
N VAL A 130 -20.16 -6.38 9.99
CA VAL A 130 -19.31 -6.40 11.19
C VAL A 130 -18.97 -4.97 11.62
N ALA A 131 -18.56 -4.11 10.69
CA ALA A 131 -18.19 -2.72 10.98
C ALA A 131 -19.37 -1.86 11.50
N PHE A 132 -20.60 -2.16 11.07
CA PHE A 132 -21.83 -1.47 11.51
C PHE A 132 -22.64 -2.23 12.56
N SER A 133 -22.11 -3.31 13.11
CA SER A 133 -22.77 -4.05 14.18
C SER A 133 -22.93 -3.23 15.47
N ASN A 134 -23.75 -3.73 16.40
CA ASN A 134 -23.96 -3.11 17.72
C ASN A 134 -22.67 -3.05 18.57
N ARG A 135 -21.76 -4.03 18.42
CA ARG A 135 -20.41 -4.04 18.97
C ARG A 135 -19.40 -4.13 17.82
N PRO A 136 -19.05 -3.00 17.17
CA PRO A 136 -18.06 -3.03 16.11
C PRO A 136 -16.67 -3.37 16.68
N PRO A 137 -15.76 -3.93 15.87
CA PRO A 137 -14.40 -4.22 16.30
C PRO A 137 -13.68 -2.95 16.77
N LEU A 138 -13.04 -3.04 17.93
CA LEU A 138 -12.22 -1.99 18.52
C LEU A 138 -10.75 -2.36 18.45
N VAL A 139 -9.86 -1.36 18.47
CA VAL A 139 -8.41 -1.60 18.59
C VAL A 139 -8.08 -2.42 19.84
N THR A 140 -8.88 -2.27 20.91
CA THR A 140 -8.72 -3.05 22.14
C THR A 140 -8.98 -4.53 21.98
N ASP A 141 -9.77 -4.93 20.96
CA ASP A 141 -10.10 -6.33 20.74
C ASP A 141 -8.86 -7.14 20.30
N PHE A 142 -7.78 -6.51 19.82
CA PHE A 142 -6.51 -7.20 19.53
C PHE A 142 -5.87 -7.87 20.76
N TRP A 143 -6.26 -7.48 21.97
CA TRP A 143 -5.77 -8.07 23.23
C TRP A 143 -6.84 -8.88 23.98
N ASP A 144 -8.07 -8.90 23.48
CA ASP A 144 -9.16 -9.68 24.06
C ASP A 144 -9.09 -11.10 23.50
N THR A 145 -8.53 -12.03 24.30
CA THR A 145 -8.40 -13.45 23.92
C THR A 145 -9.74 -14.17 23.67
N SER A 146 -10.89 -13.57 24.00
CA SER A 146 -12.20 -14.12 23.66
C SER A 146 -12.60 -13.87 22.20
N VAL A 147 -11.97 -12.89 21.54
CA VAL A 147 -12.26 -12.49 20.15
C VAL A 147 -11.02 -12.45 19.25
N ALA A 148 -9.82 -12.53 19.83
CA ALA A 148 -8.55 -12.60 19.12
C ALA A 148 -7.86 -13.96 19.32
N ALA A 149 -7.17 -14.40 18.27
CA ALA A 149 -6.32 -15.58 18.31
C ALA A 149 -4.93 -15.24 17.74
N GLY A 150 -3.89 -15.93 18.25
CA GLY A 150 -2.56 -15.82 17.69
C GLY A 150 -2.52 -16.38 16.26
N GLY A 151 -2.09 -15.56 15.31
CA GLY A 151 -1.86 -15.97 13.92
C GLY A 151 -0.38 -16.15 13.63
N HIS A 152 -0.01 -17.18 12.86
CA HIS A 152 1.31 -17.27 12.27
C HIS A 152 1.35 -16.47 10.97
N HIS A 153 2.08 -15.36 10.97
CA HIS A 153 2.28 -14.53 9.78
C HIS A 153 3.73 -14.71 9.30
N PRO A 154 3.99 -15.57 8.29
CA PRO A 154 5.33 -15.71 7.76
C PRO A 154 5.79 -14.37 7.17
N ALA A 155 7.08 -14.08 7.29
CA ALA A 155 7.66 -12.92 6.61
C ALA A 155 7.47 -13.07 5.10
N THR A 156 6.72 -12.16 4.49
CA THR A 156 6.46 -12.16 3.05
C THR A 156 7.27 -11.09 2.35
N TYR A 157 7.84 -11.43 1.19
CA TYR A 157 8.26 -10.43 0.21
C TYR A 157 7.11 -10.16 -0.75
N LYS A 158 6.83 -8.89 -0.99
CA LYS A 158 5.96 -8.50 -2.09
C LYS A 158 6.78 -8.34 -3.34
N VAL A 159 6.26 -8.84 -4.46
CA VAL A 159 6.92 -8.82 -5.76
C VAL A 159 6.02 -8.11 -6.77
N VAL A 160 6.59 -7.16 -7.50
CA VAL A 160 6.01 -6.55 -8.70
C VAL A 160 6.84 -7.04 -9.88
N ARG A 161 6.21 -7.74 -10.82
CA ARG A 161 6.86 -8.18 -12.06
C ARG A 161 6.20 -7.52 -13.26
N VAL A 162 7.00 -6.85 -14.07
CA VAL A 162 6.60 -6.30 -15.37
C VAL A 162 7.24 -7.17 -16.44
N SER A 163 6.44 -7.74 -17.33
CA SER A 163 6.93 -8.60 -18.41
C SER A 163 6.35 -8.21 -19.76
N ALA A 164 7.15 -8.30 -20.81
CA ALA A 164 6.72 -8.16 -22.19
C ALA A 164 6.42 -9.54 -22.79
N ALA A 165 5.36 -9.62 -23.59
CA ALA A 165 5.03 -10.80 -24.40
C ALA A 165 4.57 -10.32 -25.77
N GLN A 166 4.99 -11.04 -26.82
CA GLN A 166 4.62 -10.75 -28.20
C GLN A 166 3.83 -11.92 -28.75
N PHE A 167 2.63 -11.65 -29.28
CA PHE A 167 1.81 -12.65 -29.93
C PHE A 167 0.94 -11.98 -31.02
N PRO A 168 0.73 -12.65 -32.15
CA PRO A 168 -0.17 -12.14 -33.18
C PRO A 168 -1.63 -12.25 -32.72
N VAL A 169 -2.43 -11.22 -33.01
CA VAL A 169 -3.89 -11.25 -32.81
C VAL A 169 -4.56 -11.14 -34.18
N PRO A 170 -5.34 -12.14 -34.62
CA PRO A 170 -6.07 -12.05 -35.89
C PRO A 170 -7.11 -10.93 -35.83
N ILE A 171 -7.19 -10.15 -36.90
CA ILE A 171 -8.29 -9.20 -37.08
C ILE A 171 -9.38 -9.97 -37.82
N HIS A 172 -10.47 -10.32 -37.11
CA HIS A 172 -11.69 -10.75 -37.79
C HIS A 172 -12.31 -9.50 -38.44
N ALA A 173 -12.30 -9.46 -39.77
CA ALA A 173 -13.03 -8.48 -40.57
C ALA A 173 -14.53 -8.83 -40.61
#